data_AF-A0A0A0EYG8-F1
#
_entry.id   AF-A0A0A0EYG8-F1
#
_cell.length_a   1.000
_cell.length_b   1.000
_cell.length_c   1.000
_cell.angle_alpha   90.00
_cell.angle_beta   90.00
_cell.angle_gamma   90.00
#
_symmetry.space_group_name_H-M   'P 1'
#
loop_
_entity.id
_entity.type
_entity.pdbx_description
1 polymer ?
#
loop_
_entity_poly.entity_id
_entity_poly.type
_entity_poly.pdbx_seq_one_letter_code
_entity_poly.pdbx_strand_id
1 'polypeptide(L)'
;MPVTFDALMARCDALEASLAALGLEYECPGDRMEAFAGIAEEILHDAALSDDPHDHCIAHLAVQERLDAMLIKVGWIDPAA
;
A
#
# COMPACT_ATOMS: atom_id res chain seq x y z
N MET A 1 18.21 0.84 8.77
CA MET A 1 17.41 1.71 9.68
C MET A 1 16.20 0.90 10.09
N PRO A 2 15.72 1.00 11.34
CA PRO A 2 14.49 0.31 11.75
C PRO A 2 13.31 0.81 10.92
N VAL A 3 12.43 -0.10 10.50
CA VAL A 3 11.16 0.24 9.85
C VAL A 3 10.23 0.76 10.94
N THR A 4 9.95 2.07 10.92
CA THR A 4 9.00 2.68 11.86
C THR A 4 7.63 2.83 11.21
N PHE A 5 6.59 2.91 12.04
CA PHE A 5 5.22 3.17 11.58
C PHE A 5 5.14 4.44 10.72
N ASP A 6 5.78 5.53 11.12
CA ASP A 6 5.81 6.78 10.34
C ASP A 6 6.46 6.61 8.96
N ALA A 7 7.51 5.80 8.86
CA ALA A 7 8.16 5.50 7.58
C ALA A 7 7.26 4.68 6.66
N LEU A 8 6.49 3.73 7.21
CA LEU A 8 5.48 2.97 6.47
C LEU A 8 4.36 3.89 5.97
N MET A 9 3.85 4.78 6.81
CA MET A 9 2.81 5.74 6.43
C MET A 9 3.29 6.69 5.33
N ALA A 10 4.53 7.19 5.41
CA ALA A 10 5.12 8.01 4.36
C ALA A 10 5.25 7.26 3.03
N ARG A 11 5.53 5.95 3.05
CA ARG A 11 5.54 5.10 1.84
C ARG A 11 4.14 4.91 1.27
N CYS A 12 3.12 4.71 2.10
CA CYS A 12 1.74 4.68 1.65
C CYS A 12 1.34 6.00 0.96
N ASP A 13 1.64 7.15 1.57
CA ASP A 13 1.33 8.46 0.98
C ASP A 13 2.08 8.69 -0.35
N ALA A 14 3.34 8.25 -0.43
CA ALA A 14 4.13 8.31 -1.67
C ALA A 14 3.56 7.40 -2.77
N LEU A 15 3.10 6.20 -2.41
CA LEU A 15 2.41 5.29 -3.32
C LEU A 15 1.10 5.91 -3.83
N GLU A 16 0.32 6.52 -2.94
CA GLU A 16 -0.92 7.20 -3.31
C GLU A 16 -0.69 8.35 -4.29
N ALA A 17 0.33 9.17 -4.05
CA ALA A 17 0.73 10.22 -4.98
C ALA A 17 1.18 9.66 -6.34
N SER A 18 1.82 8.48 -6.33
CA SER A 18 2.31 7.80 -7.53
C SER A 18 1.21 7.06 -8.30
N LEU A 19 0.09 6.68 -7.67
CA LEU A 19 -1.05 6.03 -8.34
C LEU A 19 -1.58 6.84 -9.52
N ALA A 20 -1.60 8.17 -9.39
CA ALA A 20 -1.99 9.06 -10.49
C ALA A 20 -1.00 8.98 -11.68
N ALA A 21 0.29 8.81 -11.41
CA ALA A 21 1.32 8.65 -12.43
C ALA A 21 1.30 7.25 -13.05
N LEU A 22 1.09 6.20 -12.25
CA LEU A 22 0.91 4.81 -12.71
C LEU A 22 -0.27 4.69 -13.69
N GLY A 23 -1.34 5.46 -13.46
CA GLY A 23 -2.47 5.55 -14.38
C GLY A 23 -2.14 6.17 -15.74
N LEU A 24 -1.03 6.89 -15.86
CA LEU A 24 -0.54 7.48 -17.12
C LEU A 24 0.53 6.62 -17.79
N GLU A 25 1.38 5.95 -17.00
CA GLU A 25 2.51 5.16 -17.52
C GLU A 25 2.11 3.79 -18.06
N TYR A 26 1.16 3.12 -17.41
CA TYR A 26 0.70 1.80 -17.84
C TYR A 26 -0.64 1.99 -18.55
N GLU A 27 -0.81 1.57 -19.79
CA GLU A 27 -2.11 1.68 -20.49
C GLU A 27 -3.07 0.53 -20.11
N CYS A 28 -2.51 -0.62 -19.76
CA CYS A 28 -3.24 -1.81 -19.37
C CYS A 28 -3.61 -1.80 -17.88
N PRO A 29 -4.89 -1.97 -17.51
CA PRO A 29 -5.31 -2.05 -16.11
C PRO A 29 -4.65 -3.19 -15.33
N GLY A 30 -4.34 -4.32 -15.98
CA GLY A 30 -3.67 -5.46 -15.36
C GLY A 30 -2.26 -5.13 -14.87
N ASP A 31 -1.46 -4.49 -15.73
CA ASP A 31 -0.07 -4.13 -15.40
C ASP A 31 0.00 -3.07 -14.28
N ARG A 32 -0.97 -2.14 -14.25
CA ARG A 32 -1.12 -1.17 -13.14
C ARG A 32 -1.37 -1.86 -11.82
N MET A 33 -2.28 -2.84 -11.82
CA MET A 33 -2.67 -3.56 -10.62
C MET A 33 -1.51 -4.45 -10.13
N GLU A 34 -0.75 -5.06 -11.03
CA GLU A 34 0.44 -5.85 -10.69
C GLU A 34 1.56 -4.97 -10.12
N ALA A 35 1.84 -3.82 -10.73
CA ALA A 35 2.83 -2.85 -10.22
C ALA A 35 2.45 -2.33 -8.83
N PHE A 36 1.17 -2.00 -8.62
CA PHE A 36 0.67 -1.62 -7.30
C PHE A 36 0.79 -2.75 -6.29
N ALA A 37 0.37 -3.97 -6.65
CA ALA A 37 0.42 -5.13 -5.77
C ALA A 37 1.85 -5.43 -5.31
N GLY A 38 2.84 -5.32 -6.20
CA GLY A 38 4.25 -5.47 -5.83
C GLY A 38 4.71 -4.47 -4.78
N ILE A 39 4.40 -3.18 -4.96
CA ILE A 39 4.79 -2.14 -3.99
C ILE A 39 4.02 -2.31 -2.67
N ALA A 40 2.73 -2.64 -2.74
CA ALA A 40 1.89 -2.90 -1.58
C ALA A 40 2.40 -4.09 -0.75
N GLU A 41 2.78 -5.18 -1.41
CA GLU A 41 3.35 -6.38 -0.77
C GLU A 41 4.66 -6.05 -0.05
N GLU A 42 5.55 -5.25 -0.65
CA GLU A 42 6.78 -4.80 0.00
C GLU A 42 6.50 -3.98 1.27
N ILE A 43 5.51 -3.06 1.23
CA ILE A 43 5.15 -2.26 2.41
C ILE A 43 4.56 -3.14 3.52
N LEU A 44 3.71 -4.11 3.16
CA LEU A 44 3.11 -5.05 4.11
C LEU A 44 4.15 -6.01 4.70
N HIS A 45 5.13 -6.43 3.90
CA HIS A 45 6.25 -7.25 4.35
C HIS A 45 7.10 -6.47 5.36
N ASP A 46 7.42 -5.22 5.06
CA ASP A 46 8.18 -4.35 5.97
C ASP A 46 7.39 -4.03 7.26
N ALA A 47 6.06 -3.89 7.17
CA ALA A 47 5.21 -3.75 8.35
C ALA A 47 5.21 -5.01 9.23
N ALA A 48 5.27 -6.20 8.63
CA ALA A 48 5.38 -7.48 9.34
C ALA A 48 6.76 -7.70 9.98
N LEU A 49 7.80 -7.02 9.47
CA LEU A 49 9.16 -7.06 10.02
C LEU A 49 9.43 -5.98 11.09
N SER A 50 8.44 -5.18 11.47
CA SER A 50 8.59 -4.17 12.52
C SER A 50 9.09 -4.79 13.83
N ASP A 51 10.15 -4.19 14.40
CA ASP A 51 10.86 -4.69 15.60
C ASP A 51 10.01 -4.70 16.88
N ASP A 52 8.83 -4.09 16.87
CA ASP A 52 7.94 -4.03 18.02
C ASP A 52 6.78 -5.06 17.89
N PRO A 53 6.75 -6.08 18.76
CA PRO A 53 5.77 -7.16 18.70
C PRO A 53 4.32 -6.74 18.99
N HIS A 54 4.10 -5.60 19.64
CA HIS A 54 2.75 -5.05 19.84
C HIS A 54 2.32 -4.17 18.65
N ASP A 55 3.29 -3.56 17.99
CA ASP A 55 3.07 -2.58 16.93
C ASP A 55 3.00 -3.23 15.54
N HIS A 56 3.59 -4.40 15.29
CA HIS A 56 3.54 -5.00 13.94
C HIS A 56 2.12 -5.35 13.49
N CYS A 57 1.25 -5.88 14.37
CA CYS A 57 -0.14 -6.19 14.01
C CYS A 57 -0.93 -4.92 13.71
N ILE A 58 -0.71 -3.85 14.49
CA ILE A 58 -1.37 -2.56 14.31
C ILE A 58 -0.86 -1.87 13.06
N ALA A 59 0.45 -1.89 12.83
CA ALA A 59 1.09 -1.34 11.64
C ALA A 59 0.63 -2.07 10.38
N HIS A 60 0.60 -3.41 10.41
CA HIS A 60 0.14 -4.22 9.30
C HIS A 60 -1.34 -3.93 8.98
N LEU A 61 -2.21 -3.89 10.00
CA LEU A 61 -3.64 -3.57 9.81
C LEU A 61 -3.84 -2.16 9.26
N ALA A 62 -3.16 -1.15 9.83
CA ALA A 62 -3.29 0.23 9.39
C ALA A 62 -2.73 0.47 7.98
N VAL A 63 -1.65 -0.23 7.60
CA VAL A 63 -1.15 -0.23 6.21
C VAL A 63 -2.18 -0.87 5.28
N GLN A 64 -2.73 -2.03 5.66
CA GLN A 64 -3.73 -2.76 4.86
C GLN A 64 -4.98 -1.92 4.61
N GLU A 65 -5.58 -1.33 5.65
CA GLU A 65 -6.75 -0.45 5.52
C GLU A 65 -6.51 0.71 4.56
N ARG A 66 -5.29 1.27 4.56
CA ARG A 66 -4.91 2.39 3.69
C ARG A 66 -4.74 1.97 2.24
N LEU A 67 -4.14 0.80 2.00
CA LEU A 67 -4.02 0.21 0.67
C LEU A 67 -5.40 -0.12 0.09
N ASP A 68 -6.29 -0.70 0.89
CA ASP A 68 -7.67 -0.98 0.49
C ASP A 68 -8.43 0.31 0.15
N ALA A 69 -8.30 1.35 0.99
CA ALA A 69 -8.89 2.65 0.71
C ALA A 69 -8.38 3.28 -0.59
N MET A 70 -7.09 3.13 -0.91
CA MET A 70 -6.52 3.59 -2.18
C MET A 70 -7.15 2.86 -3.35
N LEU A 71 -7.23 1.53 -3.29
CA LEU A 71 -7.81 0.71 -4.33
C LEU A 71 -9.29 1.02 -4.59
N ILE A 72 -10.07 1.28 -3.52
CA ILE A 72 -11.46 1.74 -3.63
C ILE A 72 -11.51 3.13 -4.29
N LYS A 73 -10.62 4.06 -3.89
CA LYS A 73 -10.56 5.42 -4.43
C LYS A 73 -10.23 5.45 -5.93
N VAL A 74 -9.37 4.53 -6.41
CA VAL A 74 -9.08 4.38 -7.85
C VAL A 74 -10.11 3.50 -8.59
N GLY A 75 -11.08 2.93 -7.87
CA GLY A 75 -12.16 2.12 -8.44
C GLY A 75 -11.70 0.73 -8.92
N TRP A 76 -10.62 0.19 -8.34
CA TRP A 76 -10.07 -1.13 -8.72
C TRP A 76 -10.71 -2.28 -7.95
N ILE A 77 -11.25 -2.02 -6.77
CA ILE A 77 -12.12 -2.94 -6.02
C ILE A 77 -13.39 -2.25 -5.60
N ASP A 78 -14.46 -3.04 -5.55
CA ASP A 78 -15.76 -2.62 -5.06
C ASP A 78 -15.83 -2.92 -3.55
N PRO A 79 -16.05 -1.93 -2.68
CA PRO A 79 -16.17 -2.16 -1.24
C PRO A 79 -17.39 -3.02 -0.86
N ALA A 80 -18.26 -3.34 -1.81
CA ALA A 80 -19.46 -4.16 -1.62
C ALA A 80 -19.36 -5.61 -2.16
N ALA A 81 -18.21 -6.04 -2.68
CA ALA A 81 -18.00 -7.36 -3.29
C ALA A 81 -17.48 -8.44 -2.32
#